data_AF-A0A7C4WUL7-F1
#
_entry.id   AF-A0A7C4WUL7-F1
#
_cell.length_a   1.000
_cell.length_b   1.000
_cell.length_c   1.000
_cell.angle_alpha   90.00
_cell.angle_beta   90.00
_cell.angle_gamma   90.00
#
_symmetry.space_group_name_H-M   'P 1'
#
loop_
_entity.id
_entity.type
_entity.pdbx_description
1 polymer ?
#
loop_
_entity_poly.entity_id
_entity_poly.type
_entity_poly.pdbx_seq_one_letter_code
_entity_poly.pdbx_strand_id
1 'polypeptide(L)'
;MIKRFLKNVAIGIGIFAASMALTEGVLFAVAHSYRMRASRATPISTKEEPGLSILCLGDSFTFGMGAEKGYSYPQQLESMLNQQSQRRCVVYNGGLPGNTSSKLLKELENSLRKYKPDICLVLIGANDSRHIQDINYFYPAANPLVRGVHSLWRAALAHSRVCRAIDFGWKSYLAGLWKRRLCRKHALLLRRASRCATSEPRDSQAGMAEESRMHLRRAENYFNAHIRNVQEALSCCRKAVEVWPQNTAAYLLMAQIYMGQDKATPEHIDTAIRLLEEAIAICPKPDFLNYLWDAYFMRGRFPEAREALEMYLSLKPDSIGRFMHILRWGFPPSDEHKTIKKVINANLREAITVMRKRGIKVMLQNYPHEDNWAFFLSDVAKAYNVPFVDHRTVFKQFELMPGYQKGDYFAKDGHCNRRGYGVMAENLCQALKKEGWLAGQ
;
A
#
# COMPACT_ATOMS: atom_id res chain seq x y z
N MET A 1 -38.55 -2.40 -36.28
CA MET A 1 -38.08 -3.33 -35.23
C MET A 1 -37.06 -2.69 -34.28
N ILE A 2 -35.97 -2.11 -34.81
CA ILE A 2 -34.88 -1.49 -34.01
C ILE A 2 -35.34 -0.32 -33.10
N LYS A 3 -36.17 0.62 -33.59
CA LYS A 3 -36.69 1.73 -32.76
C LYS A 3 -37.53 1.25 -31.55
N ARG A 4 -38.29 0.17 -31.72
CA ARG A 4 -39.14 -0.41 -30.67
C ARG A 4 -38.30 -1.16 -29.63
N PHE A 5 -37.25 -1.85 -30.08
CA PHE A 5 -36.24 -2.46 -29.21
C PHE A 5 -35.49 -1.41 -28.37
N LEU A 6 -34.99 -0.34 -29.00
CA LEU A 6 -34.30 0.76 -28.31
C LEU A 6 -35.21 1.48 -27.29
N LYS A 7 -36.48 1.70 -27.63
CA LYS A 7 -37.46 2.28 -26.69
C LYS A 7 -37.68 1.38 -25.47
N ASN A 8 -37.81 0.07 -25.68
CA ASN A 8 -37.99 -0.88 -24.59
C ASN A 8 -36.74 -0.99 -23.70
N VAL A 9 -35.54 -0.93 -24.28
CA VAL A 9 -34.27 -0.86 -23.54
C VAL A 9 -34.20 0.43 -22.70
N ALA A 10 -34.57 1.59 -23.26
CA ALA A 10 -34.58 2.86 -22.54
C ALA A 10 -35.58 2.86 -21.37
N ILE A 11 -36.79 2.32 -21.58
CA ILE A 11 -37.78 2.15 -20.51
C ILE A 11 -37.25 1.20 -19.42
N GLY A 12 -36.63 0.08 -19.81
CA GLY A 12 -36.01 -0.85 -18.87
C GLY A 12 -34.90 -0.20 -18.03
N ILE A 13 -34.04 0.61 -18.64
CA ILE A 13 -33.01 1.40 -17.95
C ILE A 13 -33.66 2.41 -16.99
N GLY A 14 -34.75 3.07 -17.40
CA GLY A 14 -35.49 4.03 -16.56
C GLY A 14 -36.11 3.39 -15.33
N ILE A 15 -36.80 2.25 -15.50
CA ILE A 15 -37.39 1.47 -14.40
C ILE A 15 -36.29 0.97 -13.46
N PHE A 16 -35.18 0.46 -14.01
CA PHE A 16 -34.04 0.03 -13.23
C PHE A 16 -33.46 1.18 -12.40
N ALA A 17 -33.20 2.34 -13.00
CA ALA A 17 -32.71 3.52 -12.30
C ALA A 17 -33.65 4.00 -11.18
N ALA A 18 -34.97 4.03 -11.44
CA ALA A 18 -35.97 4.40 -10.44
C ALA A 18 -36.02 3.40 -9.27
N SER A 19 -35.96 2.09 -9.56
CA SER A 19 -35.91 1.04 -8.53
C SER A 19 -34.65 1.15 -7.66
N MET A 20 -33.52 1.52 -8.25
CA MET A 20 -32.27 1.71 -7.53
C MET A 20 -32.28 2.97 -6.67
N ALA A 21 -32.83 4.08 -7.17
CA ALA A 21 -33.03 5.31 -6.38
C ALA A 21 -33.93 5.06 -5.17
N LEU A 22 -35.01 4.29 -5.35
CA LEU A 22 -35.88 3.86 -4.25
C LEU A 22 -35.12 2.99 -3.24
N THR A 23 -34.34 2.02 -3.71
CA THR A 23 -33.52 1.15 -2.86
C THR A 23 -32.48 1.95 -2.07
N GLU A 24 -31.85 2.94 -2.70
CA GLU A 24 -30.91 3.84 -2.02
C GLU A 24 -31.60 4.71 -0.97
N GLY A 25 -32.79 5.24 -1.26
CA GLY A 25 -33.62 5.97 -0.30
C GLY A 25 -34.00 5.11 0.92
N VAL A 26 -34.39 3.85 0.70
CA VAL A 26 -34.71 2.90 1.77
C VAL A 26 -33.46 2.57 2.59
N LEU A 27 -32.33 2.25 1.96
CA LEU A 27 -31.07 1.97 2.66
C LEU A 27 -30.54 3.19 3.42
N PHE A 28 -30.80 4.40 2.93
CA PHE A 28 -30.50 5.65 3.63
C PHE A 28 -31.40 5.82 4.85
N ALA A 29 -32.72 5.64 4.70
CA ALA A 29 -33.69 5.75 5.79
C ALA A 29 -33.43 4.72 6.90
N VAL A 30 -33.13 3.46 6.53
CA VAL A 30 -32.76 2.38 7.47
C VAL A 30 -31.44 2.69 8.18
N ALA A 31 -30.41 3.11 7.45
CA ALA A 31 -29.13 3.47 8.06
C ALA A 31 -29.24 4.69 8.97
N HIS A 32 -30.06 5.68 8.60
CA HIS A 32 -30.32 6.87 9.40
C HIS A 32 -31.09 6.52 10.68
N SER A 33 -32.15 5.72 10.59
CA SER A 33 -32.91 5.26 11.76
C SER A 33 -32.10 4.34 12.68
N TYR A 34 -31.24 3.48 12.12
CA TYR A 34 -30.29 2.70 12.91
C TYR A 34 -29.25 3.58 13.61
N ARG A 35 -28.69 4.60 12.92
CA ARG A 35 -27.79 5.59 13.54
C ARG A 35 -28.49 6.33 14.67
N MET A 36 -29.71 6.82 14.47
CA MET A 36 -30.48 7.51 15.49
C MET A 36 -30.76 6.61 16.72
N ARG A 37 -30.97 5.31 16.53
CA ARG A 37 -31.11 4.33 17.62
C ARG A 37 -29.77 4.00 18.29
N ALA A 38 -28.70 3.82 17.53
CA ALA A 38 -27.36 3.54 18.05
C ALA A 38 -26.75 4.74 18.81
N SER A 39 -27.04 5.97 18.38
CA SER A 39 -26.70 7.22 19.07
C SER A 39 -27.43 7.39 20.40
N ARG A 40 -28.55 6.68 20.62
CA ARG A 40 -29.24 6.60 21.91
C ARG A 40 -28.73 5.46 22.80
N ALA A 41 -27.99 4.50 22.25
CA ALA A 41 -27.56 3.27 22.94
C ALA A 41 -26.07 3.26 23.34
N THR A 42 -25.29 4.25 22.93
CA THR A 42 -23.94 4.45 23.46
C THR A 42 -24.02 5.59 24.47
N PRO A 43 -23.68 5.38 25.75
CA PRO A 43 -23.40 6.50 26.61
C PRO A 43 -22.26 7.25 25.93
N ILE A 44 -22.55 8.46 25.45
CA ILE A 44 -21.51 9.44 25.23
C ILE A 44 -20.87 9.55 26.60
N SER A 45 -19.64 9.05 26.74
CA SER A 45 -18.79 9.44 27.86
C SER A 45 -18.61 10.95 27.70
N THR A 46 -19.50 11.67 28.37
CA THR A 46 -19.40 13.09 28.56
C THR A 46 -18.08 13.30 29.28
N LYS A 47 -17.17 13.98 28.57
CA LYS A 47 -15.83 14.33 29.00
C LYS A 47 -15.92 15.00 30.37
N GLU A 48 -15.59 14.28 31.44
CA GLU A 48 -15.54 14.87 32.79
C GLU A 48 -14.15 15.38 33.18
N GLU A 49 -13.13 15.26 32.31
CA GLU A 49 -11.80 15.81 32.60
C GLU A 49 -11.19 16.49 31.34
N PRO A 50 -10.65 17.73 31.44
CA PRO A 50 -10.06 18.49 30.32
C PRO A 50 -8.68 17.94 29.90
N GLY A 51 -8.62 16.66 29.55
CA GLY A 51 -7.41 16.01 29.01
C GLY A 51 -7.04 16.48 27.59
N LEU A 52 -5.75 16.41 27.28
CA LEU A 52 -5.19 16.64 25.94
C LEU A 52 -5.58 15.48 25.02
N SER A 53 -6.14 15.78 23.86
CA SER A 53 -6.59 14.79 22.88
C SER A 53 -5.71 14.79 21.64
N ILE A 54 -5.17 13.63 21.30
CA ILE A 54 -4.28 13.42 20.15
C ILE A 54 -4.95 12.42 19.20
N LEU A 55 -4.99 12.72 17.91
CA LEU A 55 -5.47 11.80 16.88
C LEU A 55 -4.32 11.41 15.96
N CYS A 56 -4.01 10.11 15.92
CA CYS A 56 -3.04 9.55 14.98
C CYS A 56 -3.77 9.17 13.68
N LEU A 57 -3.49 9.86 12.59
CA LEU A 57 -4.04 9.59 11.26
C LEU A 57 -2.99 8.90 10.40
N GLY A 58 -3.37 7.81 9.74
CA GLY A 58 -2.44 7.15 8.84
C GLY A 58 -2.94 5.84 8.27
N ASP A 59 -2.00 4.95 7.99
CA ASP A 59 -2.24 3.68 7.34
C ASP A 59 -2.09 2.46 8.28
N SER A 60 -1.59 1.34 7.75
CA SER A 60 -1.31 0.12 8.49
C SER A 60 -0.32 0.31 9.64
N PHE A 61 0.63 1.23 9.51
CA PHE A 61 1.58 1.52 10.58
C PHE A 61 0.91 2.22 11.76
N THR A 62 0.01 3.15 11.48
CA THR A 62 -0.81 3.80 12.50
C THR A 62 -1.78 2.81 13.13
N PHE A 63 -2.38 1.93 12.33
CA PHE A 63 -3.26 0.88 12.84
C PHE A 63 -2.53 -0.06 13.81
N GLY A 64 -1.25 -0.34 13.56
CA GLY A 64 -0.41 -1.20 14.41
C GLY A 64 -0.27 -2.63 13.90
N MET A 65 -0.36 -2.86 12.57
CA MET A 65 -0.10 -4.20 12.02
C MET A 65 1.31 -4.67 12.36
N GLY A 66 1.49 -5.98 12.57
CA GLY A 66 2.79 -6.54 12.98
C GLY A 66 3.02 -6.58 14.50
N ALA A 67 2.21 -5.88 15.31
CA ALA A 67 2.26 -5.96 16.76
C ALA A 67 1.01 -6.61 17.38
N GLU A 68 1.19 -7.16 18.58
CA GLU A 68 0.10 -7.65 19.41
C GLU A 68 -0.91 -6.54 19.73
N LYS A 69 -2.18 -6.91 19.95
CA LYS A 69 -3.24 -5.97 20.33
C LYS A 69 -2.82 -5.20 21.58
N GLY A 70 -2.88 -3.86 21.53
CA GLY A 70 -2.45 -2.99 22.63
C GLY A 70 -1.06 -2.36 22.43
N TYR A 71 -0.28 -2.81 21.44
CA TYR A 71 1.10 -2.36 21.21
C TYR A 71 1.29 -1.60 19.90
N SER A 72 0.23 -1.00 19.37
CA SER A 72 0.38 0.01 18.30
C SER A 72 1.09 1.27 18.85
N TYR A 73 1.81 2.02 18.01
CA TYR A 73 2.49 3.23 18.51
C TYR A 73 1.52 4.26 19.13
N PRO A 74 0.26 4.45 18.65
CA PRO A 74 -0.66 5.38 19.32
C PRO A 74 -0.98 4.95 20.76
N GLN A 75 -1.17 3.66 20.99
CA GLN A 75 -1.46 3.13 22.32
C GLN A 75 -0.25 3.19 23.25
N GLN A 76 0.94 2.86 22.73
CA GLN A 76 2.17 3.00 23.50
C GLN A 76 2.47 4.46 23.82
N LEU A 77 2.20 5.38 22.89
CA LEU A 77 2.32 6.82 23.09
C LEU A 77 1.38 7.32 24.20
N GLU A 78 0.12 6.87 24.23
CA GLU A 78 -0.82 7.22 25.31
C GLU A 78 -0.27 6.82 26.69
N SER A 79 0.20 5.57 26.81
CA SER A 79 0.81 5.06 28.05
C SER A 79 2.03 5.89 28.47
N MET A 80 2.93 6.19 27.53
CA MET A 80 4.13 6.99 27.80
C MET A 80 3.78 8.42 28.22
N LEU A 81 2.83 9.07 27.54
CA LEU A 81 2.41 10.43 27.87
C LEU A 81 1.75 10.50 29.25
N ASN A 82 0.89 9.55 29.58
CA ASN A 82 0.22 9.53 30.88
C ASN A 82 1.15 9.15 32.05
N GLN A 83 2.27 8.47 31.78
CA GLN A 83 3.32 8.23 32.78
C GLN A 83 4.20 9.46 33.03
N GLN A 84 4.35 10.33 32.03
CA GLN A 84 5.33 11.41 32.03
C GLN A 84 4.71 12.81 32.16
N SER A 85 3.40 12.95 31.98
CA SER A 85 2.67 14.21 32.03
C SER A 85 1.73 14.25 33.24
N GLN A 86 1.62 15.41 33.88
CA GLN A 86 0.58 15.64 34.90
C GLN A 86 -0.82 15.82 34.28
N ARG A 87 -0.89 16.08 32.97
CA ARG A 87 -2.15 16.23 32.24
C ARG A 87 -2.52 14.90 31.60
N ARG A 88 -3.75 14.44 31.88
CA ARG A 88 -4.34 13.28 31.20
C ARG A 88 -4.31 13.47 29.68
N CYS A 89 -3.70 12.53 28.99
CA CYS A 89 -3.63 12.47 27.54
C CYS A 89 -4.48 11.30 27.02
N VAL A 90 -5.23 11.53 25.95
CA VAL A 90 -5.98 10.50 25.24
C VAL A 90 -5.50 10.46 23.79
N VAL A 91 -5.05 9.30 23.32
CA VAL A 91 -4.52 9.12 21.96
C VAL A 91 -5.43 8.20 21.16
N TYR A 92 -6.14 8.76 20.19
CA TYR A 92 -7.01 8.03 19.30
C TYR A 92 -6.22 7.45 18.12
N ASN A 93 -6.37 6.14 17.91
CA ASN A 93 -5.85 5.46 16.72
C ASN A 93 -6.85 5.58 15.56
N GLY A 94 -6.54 6.44 14.58
CA GLY A 94 -7.28 6.62 13.33
C GLY A 94 -6.60 5.94 12.13
N GLY A 95 -5.72 4.97 12.36
CA GLY A 95 -5.04 4.23 11.30
C GLY A 95 -5.98 3.31 10.54
N LEU A 96 -5.79 3.24 9.22
CA LEU A 96 -6.57 2.37 8.33
C LEU A 96 -5.62 1.54 7.44
N PRO A 97 -5.58 0.21 7.52
CA PRO A 97 -4.74 -0.60 6.64
C PRO A 97 -4.96 -0.29 5.15
N GLY A 98 -3.88 -0.03 4.40
CA GLY A 98 -3.93 0.31 2.98
C GLY A 98 -4.52 1.71 2.66
N ASN A 99 -4.57 2.60 3.66
CA ASN A 99 -5.02 3.98 3.47
C ASN A 99 -4.05 4.78 2.60
N THR A 100 -4.58 5.75 1.86
CA THR A 100 -3.80 6.69 1.03
C THR A 100 -4.06 8.13 1.46
N SER A 101 -3.23 9.07 1.02
CA SER A 101 -3.41 10.49 1.35
C SER A 101 -4.76 11.05 0.87
N SER A 102 -5.27 10.57 -0.27
CA SER A 102 -6.57 10.99 -0.82
C SER A 102 -7.76 10.50 0.03
N LYS A 103 -7.71 9.24 0.49
CA LYS A 103 -8.74 8.67 1.37
C LYS A 103 -8.72 9.33 2.75
N LEU A 104 -7.52 9.57 3.29
CA LEU A 104 -7.35 10.30 4.54
C LEU A 104 -8.00 11.68 4.45
N LEU A 105 -7.72 12.44 3.39
CA LEU A 105 -8.32 13.77 3.19
C LEU A 105 -9.86 13.70 3.12
N LYS A 106 -10.40 12.70 2.40
CA LYS A 106 -11.86 12.52 2.27
C LYS A 106 -12.56 12.26 3.60
N GLU A 107 -11.95 11.47 4.48
CA GLU A 107 -12.54 11.12 5.79
C GLU A 107 -12.12 12.09 6.91
N LEU A 108 -11.19 13.01 6.63
CA LEU A 108 -10.61 13.90 7.62
C LEU A 108 -11.66 14.66 8.42
N GLU A 109 -12.64 15.27 7.76
CA GLU A 109 -13.67 16.03 8.46
C GLU A 109 -14.50 15.19 9.42
N ASN A 110 -14.84 13.96 9.03
CA ASN A 110 -15.59 13.04 9.89
C ASN A 110 -14.77 12.67 11.12
N SER A 111 -13.49 12.38 10.94
CA SER A 111 -12.56 12.07 12.03
C SER A 111 -12.40 13.27 12.98
N LEU A 112 -12.18 14.48 12.46
CA LEU A 112 -12.04 15.68 13.27
C LEU A 112 -13.31 16.01 14.05
N ARG A 113 -14.50 15.86 13.45
CA ARG A 113 -15.78 16.06 14.15
C ARG A 113 -16.01 15.01 15.25
N LYS A 114 -15.63 13.76 14.99
CA LYS A 114 -15.83 12.64 15.92
C LYS A 114 -14.91 12.74 17.14
N TYR A 115 -13.62 12.97 16.92
CA TYR A 115 -12.60 12.88 17.97
C TYR A 115 -12.24 14.24 18.59
N LYS A 116 -12.56 15.36 17.91
CA LYS A 116 -12.25 16.74 18.33
C LYS A 116 -10.82 16.89 18.90
N PRO A 117 -9.78 16.48 18.15
CA PRO A 117 -8.42 16.43 18.67
C PRO A 117 -7.80 17.83 18.81
N ASP A 118 -6.94 18.00 19.82
CA ASP A 118 -6.07 19.17 19.97
C ASP A 118 -4.82 19.05 19.09
N ILE A 119 -4.35 17.81 18.88
CA ILE A 119 -3.16 17.48 18.09
C ILE A 119 -3.49 16.36 17.10
N CYS A 120 -3.03 16.50 15.86
CA CYS A 120 -3.03 15.41 14.87
C CYS A 120 -1.60 15.01 14.50
N LEU A 121 -1.32 13.70 14.58
CA LEU A 121 -0.06 13.09 14.15
C LEU A 121 -0.32 12.32 12.85
N VAL A 122 0.38 12.65 11.76
CA VAL A 122 0.06 12.12 10.43
C VAL A 122 1.21 11.28 9.86
N LEU A 123 0.93 10.02 9.54
CA LEU A 123 1.82 9.08 8.86
C LEU A 123 1.11 8.49 7.63
N ILE A 124 1.42 8.97 6.43
CA ILE A 124 0.74 8.52 5.20
C ILE A 124 1.65 8.68 3.98
N GLY A 125 1.39 7.91 2.92
CA GLY A 125 2.06 8.06 1.62
C GLY A 125 2.57 6.75 1.02
N ALA A 126 2.98 5.78 1.85
CA ALA A 126 3.58 4.52 1.36
C ALA A 126 2.65 3.70 0.44
N ASN A 127 1.34 3.85 0.64
CA ASN A 127 0.31 3.14 -0.10
C ASN A 127 -0.18 3.89 -1.34
N ASP A 128 0.13 5.18 -1.48
CA ASP A 128 -0.31 6.02 -2.60
C ASP A 128 0.30 5.57 -3.93
N SER A 129 1.51 4.98 -3.90
CA SER A 129 2.12 4.34 -5.07
C SER A 129 1.56 2.95 -5.38
N ARG A 130 0.98 2.27 -4.39
CA ARG A 130 0.54 0.87 -4.47
C ARG A 130 -0.95 0.70 -4.76
N HIS A 131 -1.76 1.74 -4.58
CA HIS A 131 -3.21 1.71 -4.75
C HIS A 131 -3.69 2.47 -5.99
N ILE A 132 -4.11 1.67 -6.96
CA ILE A 132 -4.68 2.02 -8.26
C ILE A 132 -5.92 2.95 -8.20
N GLN A 133 -6.55 3.12 -7.03
CA GLN A 133 -7.66 4.06 -6.89
C GLN A 133 -7.22 5.52 -7.03
N ASP A 134 -5.99 5.85 -6.61
CA ASP A 134 -5.40 7.16 -6.82
C ASP A 134 -4.71 7.27 -8.18
N ILE A 135 -4.41 6.16 -8.85
CA ILE A 135 -4.01 6.14 -10.28
C ILE A 135 -5.09 6.76 -11.19
N ASN A 136 -6.35 6.81 -10.74
CA ASN A 136 -7.41 7.54 -11.45
C ASN A 136 -7.21 9.09 -11.44
N TYR A 137 -6.34 9.66 -10.59
CA TYR A 137 -5.97 11.08 -10.68
C TYR A 137 -4.98 11.36 -11.82
N PHE A 138 -4.35 10.32 -12.38
CA PHE A 138 -3.21 10.46 -13.29
C PHE A 138 -3.62 10.61 -14.76
N TYR A 139 -4.91 10.49 -15.06
CA TYR A 139 -5.43 11.04 -16.30
C TYR A 139 -6.54 12.01 -15.97
N PRO A 140 -6.39 13.26 -16.48
CA PRO A 140 -6.39 13.42 -17.93
C PRO A 140 -5.49 14.57 -18.46
N ALA A 141 -4.36 14.21 -19.08
CA ALA A 141 -3.63 15.13 -19.96
C ALA A 141 -4.09 15.02 -21.44
N ALA A 142 -4.75 13.94 -21.86
CA ALA A 142 -4.98 13.72 -23.29
C ALA A 142 -6.29 14.30 -23.87
N ASN A 143 -7.36 14.50 -23.07
CA ASN A 143 -8.63 15.01 -23.61
C ASN A 143 -9.54 15.67 -22.53
N PRO A 144 -9.93 16.96 -22.68
CA PRO A 144 -10.92 17.67 -21.84
C PRO A 144 -12.23 16.89 -21.58
N LEU A 145 -12.74 16.20 -22.59
CA LEU A 145 -14.01 15.47 -22.54
C LEU A 145 -13.92 14.23 -21.66
N VAL A 146 -12.81 13.49 -21.76
CA VAL A 146 -12.53 12.33 -20.90
C VAL A 146 -12.40 12.76 -19.44
N ARG A 147 -11.84 13.95 -19.16
CA ARG A 147 -11.81 14.53 -17.79
C ARG A 147 -13.20 14.71 -17.26
N GLY A 148 -14.05 15.37 -18.03
CA GLY A 148 -15.40 15.74 -17.61
C GLY A 148 -16.24 14.50 -17.31
N VAL A 149 -16.20 13.50 -18.19
CA VAL A 149 -16.89 12.22 -17.97
C VAL A 149 -16.33 11.51 -16.75
N HIS A 150 -15.01 11.48 -16.58
CA HIS A 150 -14.38 10.85 -15.43
C HIS A 150 -14.69 11.57 -14.11
N SER A 151 -14.69 12.91 -14.07
CA SER A 151 -15.03 13.69 -12.88
C SER A 151 -16.50 13.51 -12.50
N LEU A 152 -17.41 13.51 -13.47
CA LEU A 152 -18.83 13.23 -13.25
C LEU A 152 -19.05 11.81 -12.72
N TRP A 153 -18.37 10.82 -13.32
CA TRP A 153 -18.42 9.44 -12.84
C TRP A 153 -17.89 9.31 -11.40
N ARG A 154 -16.80 10.01 -11.05
CA ARG A 154 -16.27 10.04 -9.69
C ARG A 154 -17.24 10.69 -8.70
N ALA A 155 -17.86 11.80 -9.07
CA ALA A 155 -18.89 12.44 -8.25
C ALA A 155 -20.05 11.46 -8.01
N ALA A 156 -20.51 10.76 -9.06
CA ALA A 156 -21.55 9.75 -8.95
C ALA A 156 -21.15 8.60 -8.00
N LEU A 157 -19.91 8.08 -8.09
CA LEU A 157 -19.41 7.05 -7.18
C LEU A 157 -19.23 7.54 -5.74
N ALA A 158 -18.90 8.82 -5.53
CA ALA A 158 -18.75 9.41 -4.21
C ALA A 158 -20.10 9.52 -3.49
N HIS A 159 -21.15 9.90 -4.21
CA HIS A 159 -22.44 10.27 -3.62
C HIS A 159 -23.51 9.17 -3.73
N SER A 160 -23.34 8.14 -4.56
CA SER A 160 -24.34 7.07 -4.73
C SER A 160 -23.81 5.65 -4.45
N ARG A 161 -24.50 4.94 -3.55
CA ARG A 161 -24.34 3.49 -3.26
C ARG A 161 -24.70 2.65 -4.48
N VAL A 162 -25.71 3.07 -5.22
CA VAL A 162 -26.16 2.44 -6.46
C VAL A 162 -25.06 2.47 -7.52
N CYS A 163 -24.48 3.65 -7.77
CA CYS A 163 -23.38 3.79 -8.71
C CYS A 163 -22.18 2.92 -8.31
N ARG A 164 -21.90 2.79 -7.00
CA ARG A 164 -20.85 1.87 -6.51
C ARG A 164 -21.17 0.40 -6.76
N ALA A 165 -22.42 -0.02 -6.57
CA ALA A 165 -22.85 -1.39 -6.88
C ALA A 165 -22.76 -1.69 -8.38
N ILE A 166 -23.18 -0.74 -9.23
CA ILE A 166 -23.06 -0.85 -10.68
C ILE A 166 -21.58 -0.92 -11.10
N ASP A 167 -20.73 -0.04 -10.56
CA ASP A 167 -19.29 -0.04 -10.83
C ASP A 167 -18.63 -1.36 -10.39
N PHE A 168 -19.02 -1.89 -9.24
CA PHE A 168 -18.55 -3.19 -8.77
C PHE A 168 -18.98 -4.34 -9.70
N GLY A 169 -20.26 -4.37 -10.10
CA GLY A 169 -20.78 -5.36 -11.05
C GLY A 169 -20.11 -5.27 -12.41
N TRP A 170 -19.93 -4.06 -12.92
CA TRP A 170 -19.25 -3.78 -14.18
C TRP A 170 -17.77 -4.19 -14.15
N LYS A 171 -17.04 -3.85 -13.08
CA LYS A 171 -15.64 -4.27 -12.90
C LYS A 171 -15.51 -5.79 -12.79
N SER A 172 -16.42 -6.45 -12.09
CA SER A 172 -16.46 -7.91 -11.99
C SER A 172 -16.71 -8.56 -13.35
N TYR A 173 -17.65 -8.02 -14.14
CA TYR A 173 -17.92 -8.47 -15.50
C TYR A 173 -16.70 -8.28 -16.42
N LEU A 174 -16.08 -7.10 -16.41
CA LEU A 174 -14.87 -6.82 -17.16
C LEU A 174 -13.71 -7.73 -16.75
N ALA A 175 -13.55 -8.01 -15.45
CA ALA A 175 -12.55 -8.95 -14.95
C ALA A 175 -12.76 -10.35 -15.54
N GLY A 176 -14.01 -10.81 -15.67
CA GLY A 176 -14.35 -12.06 -16.35
C GLY A 176 -13.95 -12.07 -17.83
N LEU A 177 -14.19 -10.97 -18.56
CA LEU A 177 -13.77 -10.83 -19.96
C LEU A 177 -12.24 -10.83 -20.10
N TRP A 178 -11.56 -10.07 -19.25
CA TRP A 178 -10.09 -10.03 -19.22
C TRP A 178 -9.50 -11.38 -18.88
N LYS A 179 -10.04 -12.10 -17.89
CA LYS A 179 -9.63 -13.48 -17.58
C LYS A 179 -9.67 -14.36 -18.82
N ARG A 180 -10.80 -14.37 -19.56
CA ARG A 180 -10.94 -15.16 -20.79
C ARG A 180 -9.92 -14.74 -21.86
N ARG A 181 -9.74 -13.43 -22.06
CA ARG A 181 -8.78 -12.88 -23.03
C ARG A 181 -7.34 -13.29 -22.69
N LEU A 182 -6.94 -13.11 -21.42
CA LEU A 182 -5.59 -13.43 -20.95
C LEU A 182 -5.30 -14.93 -20.99
N CYS A 183 -6.26 -15.78 -20.61
CA CYS A 183 -6.12 -17.23 -20.73
C CYS A 183 -5.90 -17.68 -22.18
N ARG A 184 -6.58 -17.03 -23.15
CA ARG A 184 -6.38 -17.31 -24.58
C ARG A 184 -5.01 -16.83 -25.06
N LYS A 185 -4.66 -15.57 -24.75
CA LYS A 185 -3.38 -14.95 -25.15
C LYS A 185 -2.18 -15.73 -24.61
N HIS A 186 -2.25 -16.17 -23.35
CA HIS A 186 -1.15 -16.84 -22.65
C HIS A 186 -1.38 -18.35 -22.46
N ALA A 187 -2.12 -19.00 -23.35
CA ALA A 187 -2.43 -20.43 -23.24
C ALA A 187 -1.17 -21.31 -23.18
N LEU A 188 -0.12 -20.96 -23.95
CA LEU A 188 1.16 -21.67 -23.94
C LEU A 188 1.91 -21.49 -22.60
N LEU A 189 1.89 -20.29 -22.03
CA LEU A 189 2.46 -20.00 -20.72
C LEU A 189 1.78 -20.85 -19.63
N LEU A 190 0.45 -20.90 -19.63
CA LEU A 190 -0.34 -21.68 -18.68
C LEU A 190 0.00 -23.18 -18.75
N ARG A 191 0.12 -23.74 -19.96
CA ARG A 191 0.54 -25.13 -20.17
C ARG A 191 1.97 -25.40 -19.70
N ARG A 192 2.88 -24.43 -19.86
CA ARG A 192 4.26 -24.55 -19.35
C ARG A 192 4.27 -24.52 -17.82
N ALA A 193 3.59 -23.54 -17.21
CA ALA A 193 3.50 -23.40 -15.76
C ALA A 193 2.93 -24.66 -15.10
N SER A 194 1.86 -25.25 -15.68
CA SER A 194 1.25 -26.46 -15.13
C SER A 194 2.20 -27.66 -15.19
N ARG A 195 2.93 -27.84 -16.29
CA ARG A 195 3.90 -28.94 -16.43
C ARG A 195 5.05 -28.83 -15.46
N CYS A 196 5.58 -27.62 -15.26
CA CYS A 196 6.68 -27.41 -14.32
C CYS A 196 6.25 -27.58 -12.85
N ALA A 197 4.97 -27.35 -12.53
CA ALA A 197 4.45 -27.58 -11.19
C ALA A 197 4.39 -29.07 -10.81
N THR A 198 4.30 -29.96 -11.81
CA THR A 198 4.20 -31.41 -11.63
C THR A 198 5.51 -32.16 -11.93
N SER A 199 6.56 -31.47 -12.38
CA SER A 199 7.83 -32.11 -12.73
C SER A 199 8.74 -32.22 -11.52
N GLU A 200 9.05 -33.45 -11.11
CA GLU A 200 10.13 -33.73 -10.16
C GLU A 200 11.48 -33.91 -10.87
N PRO A 201 12.61 -33.65 -10.18
CA PRO A 201 13.93 -34.00 -10.70
C PRO A 201 13.98 -35.50 -11.00
N ARG A 202 14.64 -35.91 -12.08
CA ARG A 202 14.91 -37.33 -12.32
C ARG A 202 15.77 -37.88 -11.17
N ASP A 203 15.61 -39.14 -10.81
CA ASP A 203 16.35 -39.77 -9.68
C ASP A 203 17.86 -39.57 -9.79
N SER A 204 18.42 -39.62 -11.00
CA SER A 204 19.84 -39.38 -11.27
C SER A 204 20.32 -37.93 -11.04
N GLN A 205 19.40 -36.99 -10.84
CA GLN A 205 19.65 -35.56 -10.65
C GLN A 205 19.25 -35.09 -9.24
N ALA A 206 18.68 -35.96 -8.41
CA ALA A 206 18.20 -35.63 -7.07
C ALA A 206 19.32 -35.10 -6.16
N GLY A 207 20.54 -35.67 -6.27
CA GLY A 207 21.71 -35.22 -5.50
C GLY A 207 22.12 -33.78 -5.82
N MET A 208 22.27 -33.44 -7.11
CA MET A 208 22.58 -32.08 -7.56
C MET A 208 21.48 -31.08 -7.19
N ALA A 209 20.22 -31.48 -7.29
CA ALA A 209 19.09 -30.65 -6.87
C ALA A 209 19.13 -30.35 -5.37
N GLU A 210 19.47 -31.33 -4.52
CA GLU A 210 19.59 -31.13 -3.08
C GLU A 210 20.78 -30.26 -2.69
N GLU A 211 21.94 -30.46 -3.33
CA GLU A 211 23.12 -29.63 -3.13
C GLU A 211 22.84 -28.17 -3.52
N SER A 212 22.18 -27.94 -4.66
CA SER A 212 21.74 -26.61 -5.06
C SER A 212 20.75 -25.98 -4.05
N ARG A 213 19.81 -26.76 -3.51
CA ARG A 213 18.90 -26.30 -2.43
C ARG A 213 19.66 -25.93 -1.16
N MET A 214 20.73 -26.65 -0.82
CA MET A 214 21.61 -26.30 0.30
C MET A 214 22.29 -24.95 0.08
N HIS A 215 22.84 -24.72 -1.11
CA HIS A 215 23.44 -23.41 -1.46
C HIS A 215 22.41 -22.27 -1.41
N LEU A 216 21.19 -22.51 -1.90
CA LEU A 216 20.10 -21.54 -1.80
C LEU A 216 19.75 -21.21 -0.34
N ARG A 217 19.59 -22.22 0.53
CA ARG A 217 19.32 -21.99 1.96
C ARG A 217 20.43 -21.17 2.63
N ARG A 218 21.70 -21.40 2.26
CA ARG A 218 22.82 -20.55 2.73
C ARG A 218 22.69 -19.13 2.21
N ALA A 219 22.35 -18.95 0.94
CA ALA A 219 22.12 -17.63 0.36
C ALA A 219 20.99 -16.86 1.06
N GLU A 220 19.87 -17.53 1.32
CA GLU A 220 18.74 -16.99 2.07
C GLU A 220 19.16 -16.58 3.48
N ASN A 221 19.99 -17.37 4.17
CA ASN A 221 20.52 -17.02 5.48
C ASN A 221 21.42 -15.78 5.45
N TYR A 222 22.31 -15.67 4.44
CA TYR A 222 23.14 -14.48 4.26
C TYR A 222 22.32 -13.24 3.87
N PHE A 223 21.27 -13.42 3.06
CA PHE A 223 20.38 -12.35 2.65
C PHE A 223 19.28 -12.03 3.68
N ASN A 224 19.09 -12.90 4.67
CA ASN A 224 18.13 -12.68 5.73
C ASN A 224 18.46 -11.35 6.42
N ALA A 225 17.42 -10.70 6.91
CA ALA A 225 17.44 -9.32 7.38
C ALA A 225 18.42 -9.03 8.54
N HIS A 226 19.02 -10.07 9.14
CA HIS A 226 19.93 -10.00 10.27
C HIS A 226 21.41 -9.93 9.87
N ILE A 227 21.80 -10.52 8.74
CA ILE A 227 23.22 -10.62 8.31
C ILE A 227 23.46 -9.76 7.07
N ARG A 228 22.43 -9.56 6.23
CA ARG A 228 22.40 -8.82 4.95
C ARG A 228 23.76 -8.73 4.24
N ASN A 229 24.42 -9.87 4.10
CA ASN A 229 25.67 -9.95 3.38
C ASN A 229 25.38 -10.26 1.91
N VAL A 230 25.23 -9.20 1.13
CA VAL A 230 24.82 -9.24 -0.28
C VAL A 230 25.80 -10.02 -1.15
N GLN A 231 27.11 -9.87 -0.91
CA GLN A 231 28.13 -10.52 -1.75
C GLN A 231 28.11 -12.04 -1.55
N GLU A 232 28.06 -12.49 -0.31
CA GLU A 232 28.03 -13.90 0.07
C GLU A 232 26.70 -14.55 -0.33
N ALA A 233 25.59 -13.82 -0.19
CA ALA A 233 24.29 -14.27 -0.68
C ALA A 233 24.29 -14.48 -2.20
N LEU A 234 24.78 -13.51 -2.97
CA LEU A 234 24.89 -13.63 -4.42
C LEU A 234 25.86 -14.75 -4.83
N SER A 235 26.97 -14.91 -4.11
CA SER A 235 27.93 -15.99 -4.32
C SER A 235 27.28 -17.37 -4.12
N CYS A 236 26.54 -17.54 -3.03
CA CYS A 236 25.81 -18.78 -2.76
C CYS A 236 24.70 -19.04 -3.80
N CYS A 237 23.99 -18.01 -4.26
CA CYS A 237 23.01 -18.15 -5.33
C CYS A 237 23.66 -18.59 -6.65
N ARG A 238 24.81 -18.00 -7.03
CA ARG A 238 25.56 -18.38 -8.24
C ARG A 238 25.95 -19.86 -8.18
N LYS A 239 26.49 -20.33 -7.05
CA LYS A 239 26.80 -21.75 -6.84
C LYS A 239 25.56 -22.63 -6.95
N ALA A 240 24.42 -22.20 -6.39
CA ALA A 240 23.18 -22.95 -6.51
C ALA A 240 22.76 -23.14 -7.99
N VAL A 241 22.91 -22.09 -8.81
CA VAL A 241 22.62 -22.13 -10.25
C VAL A 241 23.66 -22.94 -11.03
N GLU A 242 24.93 -22.85 -10.68
CA GLU A 242 26.01 -23.64 -11.29
C GLU A 242 25.81 -25.15 -11.10
N VAL A 243 25.45 -25.57 -9.87
CA VAL A 243 25.19 -26.98 -9.54
C VAL A 243 23.90 -27.49 -10.18
N TRP A 244 22.85 -26.67 -10.17
CA TRP A 244 21.56 -27.03 -10.74
C TRP A 244 20.89 -25.82 -11.41
N PRO A 245 21.09 -25.65 -12.72
CA PRO A 245 20.51 -24.51 -13.46
C PRO A 245 18.99 -24.46 -13.44
N GLN A 246 18.29 -25.55 -13.12
CA GLN A 246 16.83 -25.52 -12.99
C GLN A 246 16.34 -24.97 -11.64
N ASN A 247 17.23 -24.57 -10.72
CA ASN A 247 16.87 -23.97 -9.44
C ASN A 247 16.37 -22.52 -9.61
N THR A 248 15.14 -22.39 -10.12
CA THR A 248 14.49 -21.09 -10.35
C THR A 248 14.35 -20.19 -9.10
N ALA A 249 14.40 -20.77 -7.90
CA ALA A 249 14.34 -19.99 -6.67
C ALA A 249 15.63 -19.20 -6.41
N ALA A 250 16.79 -19.71 -6.82
CA ALA A 250 18.07 -18.99 -6.73
C ALA A 250 18.10 -17.76 -7.63
N TYR A 251 17.58 -17.86 -8.86
CA TYR A 251 17.44 -16.72 -9.77
C TYR A 251 16.54 -15.63 -9.18
N LEU A 252 15.39 -16.01 -8.60
CA LEU A 252 14.49 -15.04 -7.97
C LEU A 252 15.15 -14.33 -6.78
N LEU A 253 15.86 -15.08 -5.93
CA LEU A 253 16.57 -14.48 -4.80
C LEU A 253 17.64 -13.48 -5.30
N MET A 254 18.40 -13.82 -6.34
CA MET A 254 19.36 -12.89 -6.95
C MET A 254 18.67 -11.63 -7.51
N ALA A 255 17.56 -11.79 -8.22
CA ALA A 255 16.81 -10.67 -8.76
C ALA A 255 16.29 -9.75 -7.64
N GLN A 256 15.73 -10.33 -6.57
CA GLN A 256 15.30 -9.60 -5.37
C GLN A 256 16.47 -8.86 -4.70
N ILE A 257 17.64 -9.50 -4.60
CA ILE A 257 18.85 -8.89 -4.06
C ILE A 257 19.22 -7.65 -4.88
N TYR A 258 19.29 -7.75 -6.21
CA TYR A 258 19.65 -6.63 -7.09
C TYR A 258 18.61 -5.50 -7.06
N MET A 259 17.31 -5.83 -7.07
CA MET A 259 16.24 -4.82 -6.98
C MET A 259 16.14 -4.16 -5.61
N GLY A 260 16.48 -4.89 -4.54
CA GLY A 260 16.33 -4.44 -3.15
C GLY A 260 17.54 -3.70 -2.57
N GLN A 261 18.57 -3.39 -3.35
CA GLN A 261 19.72 -2.62 -2.87
C GLN A 261 19.33 -1.16 -2.60
N ASP A 262 19.87 -0.57 -1.54
CA ASP A 262 19.61 0.82 -1.12
C ASP A 262 19.99 1.86 -2.20
N LYS A 263 20.84 1.46 -3.15
CA LYS A 263 21.21 2.20 -4.36
C LYS A 263 21.12 1.31 -5.60
N ALA A 264 19.96 0.68 -5.82
CA ALA A 264 19.73 -0.07 -7.06
C ALA A 264 19.95 0.86 -8.28
N THR A 265 21.00 0.59 -9.05
CA THR A 265 21.33 1.36 -10.25
C THR A 265 20.53 0.79 -11.43
N PRO A 266 20.40 1.53 -12.55
CA PRO A 266 19.89 1.00 -13.80
C PRO A 266 20.41 -0.41 -14.15
N GLU A 267 21.71 -0.63 -13.96
CA GLU A 267 22.39 -1.89 -14.25
C GLU A 267 21.96 -3.03 -13.31
N HIS A 268 21.71 -2.71 -12.03
CA HIS A 268 21.16 -3.69 -11.09
C HIS A 268 19.77 -4.17 -11.53
N ILE A 269 18.91 -3.23 -11.93
CA ILE A 269 17.56 -3.57 -12.39
C ILE A 269 17.61 -4.33 -13.73
N ASP A 270 18.48 -3.94 -14.66
CA ASP A 270 18.68 -4.67 -15.93
C ASP A 270 19.21 -6.08 -15.70
N THR A 271 20.04 -6.28 -14.67
CA THR A 271 20.51 -7.61 -14.26
C THR A 271 19.38 -8.45 -13.65
N ALA A 272 18.53 -7.84 -12.81
CA ALA A 272 17.36 -8.51 -12.27
C ALA A 272 16.38 -8.95 -13.36
N ILE A 273 16.15 -8.11 -14.38
CA ILE A 273 15.32 -8.44 -15.55
C ILE A 273 15.85 -9.71 -16.24
N ARG A 274 17.15 -9.77 -16.56
CA ARG A 274 17.76 -10.96 -17.20
C ARG A 274 17.57 -12.23 -16.37
N LEU A 275 17.84 -12.15 -15.06
CA LEU A 275 17.68 -13.29 -14.14
C LEU A 275 16.23 -13.78 -14.08
N LEU A 276 15.26 -12.86 -14.10
CA LEU A 276 13.83 -13.20 -14.09
C LEU A 276 13.40 -13.82 -15.43
N GLU A 277 13.86 -13.29 -16.56
CA GLU A 277 13.62 -13.86 -17.89
C GLU A 277 14.16 -15.29 -18.00
N GLU A 278 15.39 -15.53 -17.50
CA GLU A 278 15.99 -16.88 -17.43
C GLU A 278 15.16 -17.82 -16.53
N ALA A 279 14.76 -17.36 -15.34
CA ALA A 279 13.91 -18.14 -14.44
C ALA A 279 12.56 -18.52 -15.08
N ILE A 280 11.93 -17.58 -15.79
CA ILE A 280 10.66 -17.78 -16.49
C ILE A 280 10.83 -18.75 -17.68
N ALA A 281 11.96 -18.70 -18.37
CA ALA A 281 12.29 -19.64 -19.44
C ALA A 281 12.38 -21.08 -18.93
N ILE A 282 12.87 -21.28 -17.70
CA ILE A 282 12.90 -22.60 -17.04
C ILE A 282 11.49 -22.97 -16.55
N CYS A 283 10.92 -22.17 -15.65
CA CYS A 283 9.61 -22.42 -15.04
C CYS A 283 8.87 -21.10 -14.80
N PRO A 284 7.80 -20.82 -15.55
CA PRO A 284 7.03 -19.60 -15.34
C PRO A 284 6.21 -19.69 -14.05
N LYS A 285 6.56 -18.89 -13.04
CA LYS A 285 5.82 -18.77 -11.78
C LYS A 285 5.23 -17.36 -11.63
N PRO A 286 4.11 -17.21 -10.89
CA PRO A 286 3.50 -15.92 -10.61
C PRO A 286 4.49 -14.91 -10.02
N ASP A 287 5.32 -15.34 -9.07
CA ASP A 287 6.23 -14.44 -8.36
C ASP A 287 7.25 -13.83 -9.32
N PHE A 288 7.82 -14.62 -10.24
CA PHE A 288 8.78 -14.13 -11.23
C PHE A 288 8.16 -13.06 -12.14
N LEU A 289 6.94 -13.31 -12.63
CA LEU A 289 6.24 -12.34 -13.48
C LEU A 289 5.86 -11.08 -12.70
N ASN A 290 5.54 -11.21 -11.41
CA ASN A 290 5.26 -10.07 -10.55
C ASN A 290 6.49 -9.15 -10.38
N TYR A 291 7.67 -9.73 -10.12
CA TYR A 291 8.90 -8.95 -10.05
C TYR A 291 9.34 -8.43 -11.41
N LEU A 292 9.09 -9.16 -12.50
CA LEU A 292 9.49 -8.76 -13.84
C LEU A 292 8.75 -7.52 -14.33
N TRP A 293 7.43 -7.46 -14.15
CA TRP A 293 6.67 -6.27 -14.57
C TRP A 293 7.05 -5.04 -13.75
N ASP A 294 7.36 -5.21 -12.46
CA ASP A 294 7.85 -4.14 -11.59
C ASP A 294 9.24 -3.65 -12.03
N ALA A 295 10.16 -4.57 -12.34
CA ALA A 295 11.49 -4.23 -12.85
C ALA A 295 11.43 -3.47 -14.19
N TYR A 296 10.59 -3.91 -15.14
CA TYR A 296 10.37 -3.17 -16.38
C TYR A 296 9.74 -1.79 -16.14
N PHE A 297 8.80 -1.70 -15.20
CA PHE A 297 8.19 -0.42 -14.82
C PHE A 297 9.24 0.54 -14.24
N MET A 298 10.11 0.07 -13.35
CA MET A 298 11.23 0.86 -12.80
C MET A 298 12.20 1.35 -13.89
N ARG A 299 12.35 0.60 -14.99
CA ARG A 299 13.16 1.00 -16.16
C ARG A 299 12.43 1.86 -17.17
N GLY A 300 11.14 2.17 -16.95
CA GLY A 300 10.31 2.91 -17.91
C GLY A 300 9.95 2.11 -19.17
N ARG A 301 10.17 0.79 -19.16
CA ARG A 301 9.85 -0.14 -20.26
C ARG A 301 8.39 -0.57 -20.18
N PHE A 302 7.48 0.39 -20.39
CA PHE A 302 6.04 0.19 -20.15
C PHE A 302 5.36 -0.87 -21.02
N PRO A 303 5.68 -1.02 -22.31
CA PRO A 303 5.13 -2.10 -23.12
C PRO A 303 5.47 -3.48 -22.55
N GLU A 304 6.72 -3.70 -22.16
CA GLU A 304 7.20 -4.95 -21.58
C GLU A 304 6.65 -5.18 -20.17
N ALA A 305 6.57 -4.12 -19.35
CA ALA A 305 5.89 -4.16 -18.06
C ALA A 305 4.43 -4.61 -18.22
N ARG A 306 3.75 -4.12 -19.26
CA ARG A 306 2.35 -4.49 -19.54
C ARG A 306 2.24 -5.95 -19.92
N GLU A 307 3.11 -6.42 -20.79
CA GLU A 307 3.12 -7.83 -21.20
C GLU A 307 3.36 -8.74 -19.99
N ALA A 308 4.39 -8.46 -19.18
CA ALA A 308 4.71 -9.23 -17.98
C ALA A 308 3.58 -9.21 -16.93
N LEU A 309 2.88 -8.06 -16.77
CA LEU A 309 1.71 -7.97 -15.90
C LEU A 309 0.54 -8.81 -16.44
N GLU A 310 0.26 -8.76 -17.74
CA GLU A 310 -0.80 -9.57 -18.35
C GLU A 310 -0.50 -11.08 -18.23
N MET A 311 0.77 -11.47 -18.34
CA MET A 311 1.22 -12.83 -18.05
C MET A 311 1.01 -13.21 -16.58
N TYR A 312 1.41 -12.35 -15.63
CA TYR A 312 1.18 -12.55 -14.19
C TYR A 312 -0.31 -12.79 -13.89
N LEU A 313 -1.17 -11.93 -14.43
CA LEU A 313 -2.62 -12.00 -14.23
C LEU A 313 -3.27 -13.22 -14.89
N SER A 314 -2.64 -13.80 -15.91
CA SER A 314 -3.08 -15.09 -16.46
C SER A 314 -2.88 -16.24 -15.45
N LEU A 315 -1.81 -16.20 -14.64
CA LEU A 315 -1.54 -17.16 -13.57
C LEU A 315 -2.27 -16.83 -12.25
N LYS A 316 -2.59 -15.55 -12.02
CA LYS A 316 -3.31 -15.05 -10.82
C LYS A 316 -4.56 -14.25 -11.22
N PRO A 317 -5.61 -14.92 -11.76
CA PRO A 317 -6.80 -14.25 -12.27
C PRO A 317 -7.57 -13.47 -11.21
N ASP A 318 -7.49 -13.86 -9.93
CA ASP A 318 -8.17 -13.17 -8.82
C ASP A 318 -7.61 -11.76 -8.58
N SER A 319 -6.37 -11.51 -9.02
CA SER A 319 -5.75 -10.19 -8.94
C SER A 319 -6.18 -9.24 -10.07
N ILE A 320 -6.87 -9.70 -11.12
CA ILE A 320 -7.27 -8.86 -12.28
C ILE A 320 -8.04 -7.62 -11.83
N GLY A 321 -8.95 -7.76 -10.86
CA GLY A 321 -9.72 -6.64 -10.33
C GLY A 321 -8.84 -5.52 -9.76
N ARG A 322 -7.71 -5.87 -9.12
CA ARG A 322 -6.73 -4.91 -8.61
C ARG A 322 -6.11 -4.11 -9.75
N PHE A 323 -5.73 -4.78 -10.84
CA PHE A 323 -4.98 -4.21 -11.97
C PHE A 323 -5.86 -3.70 -13.13
N MET A 324 -7.19 -3.69 -12.97
CA MET A 324 -8.15 -3.35 -14.03
C MET A 324 -7.88 -1.98 -14.67
N HIS A 325 -7.41 -1.02 -13.89
CA HIS A 325 -7.05 0.30 -14.40
C HIS A 325 -5.89 0.24 -15.39
N ILE A 326 -4.79 -0.44 -15.03
CA ILE A 326 -3.60 -0.60 -15.87
C ILE A 326 -3.96 -1.39 -17.13
N LEU A 327 -4.79 -2.44 -17.01
CA LEU A 327 -5.26 -3.20 -18.18
C LEU A 327 -6.08 -2.33 -19.14
N ARG A 328 -6.95 -1.47 -18.62
CA ARG A 328 -7.82 -0.61 -19.43
C ARG A 328 -7.07 0.57 -20.05
N TRP A 329 -6.11 1.15 -19.33
CA TRP A 329 -5.54 2.45 -19.67
C TRP A 329 -4.03 2.45 -19.90
N GLY A 330 -3.35 1.35 -19.62
CA GLY A 330 -1.89 1.25 -19.71
C GLY A 330 -1.18 1.69 -18.43
N PHE A 331 0.15 1.58 -18.45
CA PHE A 331 0.97 2.17 -17.42
C PHE A 331 1.03 3.68 -17.59
N PRO A 332 1.07 4.43 -16.49
CA PRO A 332 1.36 5.84 -16.56
C PRO A 332 2.78 6.12 -17.12
N PRO A 333 3.00 7.26 -17.80
CA PRO A 333 4.32 7.67 -18.28
C PRO A 333 5.32 7.98 -17.14
N SER A 334 6.63 7.90 -17.44
CA SER A 334 7.76 7.80 -16.48
C SER A 334 8.04 8.99 -15.55
N ASP A 335 7.40 10.14 -15.72
CA ASP A 335 7.64 11.31 -14.85
C ASP A 335 6.82 11.25 -13.54
N GLU A 336 6.10 10.16 -13.27
CA GLU A 336 5.06 10.11 -12.25
C GLU A 336 5.49 9.88 -10.80
N HIS A 337 6.75 9.54 -10.52
CA HIS A 337 7.22 9.63 -9.13
C HIS A 337 7.14 11.08 -8.63
N LYS A 338 7.33 12.08 -9.52
CA LYS A 338 7.04 13.48 -9.24
C LYS A 338 5.53 13.73 -9.10
N THR A 339 4.70 13.04 -9.86
CA THR A 339 3.23 13.22 -9.84
C THR A 339 2.58 12.62 -8.59
N ILE A 340 2.98 11.43 -8.14
CA ILE A 340 2.54 10.85 -6.85
C ILE A 340 2.94 11.78 -5.72
N LYS A 341 4.19 12.27 -5.72
CA LYS A 341 4.67 13.28 -4.77
C LYS A 341 3.83 14.56 -4.85
N LYS A 342 3.48 15.06 -6.03
CA LYS A 342 2.59 16.22 -6.19
C LYS A 342 1.19 15.97 -5.60
N VAL A 343 0.60 14.80 -5.82
CA VAL A 343 -0.72 14.43 -5.29
C VAL A 343 -0.68 14.35 -3.76
N ILE A 344 0.29 13.64 -3.20
CA ILE A 344 0.43 13.52 -1.74
C ILE A 344 0.68 14.91 -1.13
N ASN A 345 1.53 15.74 -1.76
CA ASN A 345 1.78 17.10 -1.30
C ASN A 345 0.50 17.94 -1.32
N ALA A 346 -0.28 17.90 -2.41
CA ALA A 346 -1.55 18.62 -2.51
C ALA A 346 -2.57 18.17 -1.45
N ASN A 347 -2.69 16.84 -1.25
CA ASN A 347 -3.59 16.27 -0.25
C ASN A 347 -3.17 16.64 1.18
N LEU A 348 -1.88 16.53 1.50
CA LEU A 348 -1.36 16.90 2.82
C LEU A 348 -1.47 18.40 3.07
N ARG A 349 -1.21 19.24 2.06
CA ARG A 349 -1.45 20.69 2.15
C ARG A 349 -2.87 21.00 2.57
N GLU A 350 -3.84 20.38 1.89
CA GLU A 350 -5.25 20.60 2.18
C GLU A 350 -5.61 20.07 3.58
N ALA A 351 -5.15 18.87 3.93
CA ALA A 351 -5.36 18.30 5.25
C ALA A 351 -4.81 19.20 6.38
N ILE A 352 -3.56 19.65 6.25
CA ILE A 352 -2.91 20.58 7.19
C ILE A 352 -3.69 21.88 7.28
N THR A 353 -4.12 22.44 6.14
CA THR A 353 -4.90 23.69 6.11
C THR A 353 -6.22 23.53 6.86
N VAL A 354 -6.94 22.44 6.62
CA VAL A 354 -8.23 22.13 7.27
C VAL A 354 -8.05 21.95 8.79
N MET A 355 -7.00 21.26 9.22
CA MET A 355 -6.69 21.08 10.64
C MET A 355 -6.31 22.40 11.32
N ARG A 356 -5.40 23.19 10.72
CA ARG A 356 -4.94 24.48 11.28
C ARG A 356 -6.07 25.50 11.37
N LYS A 357 -6.97 25.56 10.39
CA LYS A 357 -8.18 26.42 10.44
C LYS A 357 -9.08 26.14 11.65
N ARG A 358 -8.98 24.94 12.24
CA ARG A 358 -9.72 24.52 13.44
C ARG A 358 -8.88 24.65 14.71
N GLY A 359 -7.71 25.28 14.66
CA GLY A 359 -6.81 25.42 15.81
C GLY A 359 -6.06 24.13 16.19
N ILE A 360 -6.11 23.10 15.36
CA ILE A 360 -5.51 21.79 15.64
C ILE A 360 -4.02 21.85 15.29
N LYS A 361 -3.16 21.46 16.22
CA LYS A 361 -1.72 21.34 15.99
C LYS A 361 -1.44 20.11 15.15
N VAL A 362 -0.55 20.21 14.16
CA VAL A 362 -0.29 19.12 13.20
C VAL A 362 1.18 18.81 13.15
N MET A 363 1.53 17.53 13.25
CA MET A 363 2.90 17.02 13.11
C MET A 363 2.91 15.88 12.10
N LEU A 364 3.87 15.91 11.19
CA LEU A 364 4.11 14.84 10.22
C LEU A 364 5.20 13.90 10.75
N GLN A 365 5.17 12.66 10.30
CA GLN A 365 6.18 11.65 10.61
C GLN A 365 6.41 10.73 9.41
N ASN A 366 7.55 10.05 9.35
CA ASN A 366 7.88 9.11 8.26
C ASN A 366 7.91 7.65 8.71
N TYR A 367 8.14 6.73 7.77
CA TYR A 367 8.22 5.31 8.07
C TYR A 367 9.61 4.94 8.60
N PRO A 368 9.69 3.98 9.53
CA PRO A 368 10.95 3.59 10.17
C PRO A 368 11.96 2.88 9.24
N HIS A 369 11.54 2.35 8.09
CA HIS A 369 12.42 1.59 7.18
C HIS A 369 12.27 1.92 5.69
N GLU A 370 11.51 2.95 5.31
CA GLU A 370 11.36 3.33 3.89
C GLU A 370 12.05 4.68 3.60
N ASP A 371 13.28 4.61 3.07
CA ASP A 371 14.11 5.78 2.77
C ASP A 371 13.47 6.72 1.74
N ASN A 372 12.75 6.18 0.75
CA ASN A 372 12.12 6.98 -0.31
C ASN A 372 11.02 7.93 0.19
N TRP A 373 10.35 7.60 1.30
CA TRP A 373 9.28 8.42 1.88
C TRP A 373 9.77 9.34 2.98
N ALA A 374 10.88 8.98 3.65
CA ALA A 374 11.50 9.77 4.70
C ALA A 374 11.83 11.19 4.24
N PHE A 375 12.49 11.33 3.08
CA PHE A 375 12.89 12.63 2.54
C PHE A 375 11.69 13.43 2.05
N PHE A 376 10.74 12.79 1.37
CA PHE A 376 9.60 13.50 0.79
C PHE A 376 8.64 14.09 1.82
N LEU A 377 8.29 13.35 2.89
CA LEU A 377 7.42 13.88 3.94
C LEU A 377 8.11 15.01 4.74
N SER A 378 9.43 14.94 4.87
CA SER A 378 10.22 16.04 5.45
C SER A 378 10.11 17.32 4.61
N ASP A 379 10.20 17.22 3.29
CA ASP A 379 10.05 18.37 2.39
C ASP A 379 8.65 18.99 2.48
N VAL A 380 7.60 18.16 2.56
CA VAL A 380 6.23 18.61 2.79
C VAL A 380 6.12 19.34 4.14
N ALA A 381 6.69 18.77 5.20
CA ALA A 381 6.64 19.37 6.54
C ALA A 381 7.30 20.76 6.58
N LYS A 382 8.49 20.88 5.96
CA LYS A 382 9.21 22.15 5.80
C LYS A 382 8.39 23.16 5.00
N ALA A 383 7.84 22.76 3.86
CA ALA A 383 7.06 23.64 2.99
C ALA A 383 5.82 24.24 3.67
N TYR A 384 5.21 23.51 4.62
CA TYR A 384 4.03 23.95 5.35
C TYR A 384 4.29 24.39 6.78
N ASN A 385 5.56 24.48 7.17
CA ASN A 385 6.02 24.86 8.50
C ASN A 385 5.26 24.09 9.61
N VAL A 386 5.32 22.76 9.53
CA VAL A 386 4.81 21.85 10.55
C VAL A 386 5.95 20.98 11.08
N PRO A 387 5.96 20.62 12.37
CA PRO A 387 6.98 19.72 12.92
C PRO A 387 7.01 18.37 12.20
N PHE A 388 8.22 17.80 12.09
CA PHE A 388 8.47 16.53 11.44
C PHE A 388 9.24 15.59 12.36
N VAL A 389 8.77 14.35 12.49
CA VAL A 389 9.41 13.30 13.28
C VAL A 389 10.02 12.26 12.34
N ASP A 390 11.35 12.19 12.36
CA ASP A 390 12.13 11.28 11.52
C ASP A 390 12.41 9.97 12.26
N HIS A 391 11.54 9.00 12.09
CA HIS A 391 11.72 7.64 12.57
C HIS A 391 12.83 6.91 11.80
N ARG A 392 12.99 7.16 10.49
CA ARG A 392 14.00 6.45 9.68
C ARG A 392 15.41 6.68 10.22
N THR A 393 15.75 7.92 10.56
CA THR A 393 17.08 8.25 11.12
C THR A 393 17.29 7.58 12.48
N VAL A 394 16.28 7.55 13.35
CA VAL A 394 16.33 6.86 14.65
C VAL A 394 16.53 5.35 14.46
N PHE A 395 15.79 4.72 13.56
CA PHE A 395 15.93 3.29 13.28
C PHE A 395 17.27 2.94 12.64
N LYS A 396 17.83 3.81 11.79
CA LYS A 396 19.20 3.65 11.25
C LYS A 396 20.25 3.61 12.37
N GLN A 397 20.09 4.37 13.44
CA GLN A 397 21.02 4.31 14.56
C GLN A 397 20.99 2.94 15.25
N PHE A 398 19.80 2.36 15.44
CA PHE A 398 19.68 0.99 15.95
C PHE A 398 20.27 -0.05 14.98
N GLU A 399 20.04 0.11 13.67
CA GLU A 399 20.61 -0.77 12.64
C GLU A 399 22.15 -0.79 12.66
N LEU A 400 22.79 0.29 13.13
CA LEU A 400 24.25 0.40 13.25
C LEU A 400 24.81 -0.17 14.57
N MET A 401 23.96 -0.56 15.52
CA MET A 401 24.41 -1.09 16.81
C MET A 401 24.90 -2.55 16.71
N PRO A 402 25.99 -2.92 17.39
CA PRO A 402 26.44 -4.31 17.46
C PRO A 402 25.33 -5.24 17.98
N GLY A 403 25.10 -6.35 17.29
CA GLY A 403 24.07 -7.33 17.68
C GLY A 403 22.65 -6.98 17.24
N TYR A 404 22.43 -5.90 16.48
CA TYR A 404 21.13 -5.57 15.92
C TYR A 404 20.57 -6.72 15.07
N GLN A 405 19.31 -7.04 15.31
CA GLN A 405 18.54 -7.99 14.52
C GLN A 405 17.25 -7.33 14.04
N LYS A 406 16.96 -7.33 12.74
CA LYS A 406 15.74 -6.68 12.20
C LYS A 406 14.46 -7.19 12.88
N GLY A 407 14.41 -8.49 13.16
CA GLY A 407 13.32 -9.15 13.90
C GLY A 407 13.06 -8.59 15.31
N ASP A 408 14.02 -7.89 15.92
CA ASP A 408 13.85 -7.27 17.23
C ASP A 408 12.85 -6.12 17.20
N TYR A 409 12.72 -5.44 16.07
CA TYR A 409 11.87 -4.25 15.92
C TYR A 409 10.81 -4.40 14.82
N PHE A 410 10.96 -5.36 13.91
CA PHE A 410 10.06 -5.59 12.79
C PHE A 410 9.52 -7.01 12.77
N ALA A 411 8.24 -7.15 12.44
CA ALA A 411 7.61 -8.43 12.14
C ALA A 411 8.03 -8.94 10.75
N LYS A 412 7.72 -10.22 10.47
CA LYS A 412 8.09 -10.89 9.21
C LYS A 412 7.50 -10.22 7.96
N ASP A 413 6.38 -9.54 8.10
CA ASP A 413 5.69 -8.82 7.03
C ASP A 413 6.27 -7.41 6.77
N GLY A 414 7.30 -7.01 7.52
CA GLY A 414 7.97 -5.74 7.40
C GLY A 414 7.42 -4.64 8.31
N HIS A 415 6.23 -4.79 8.90
CA HIS A 415 5.72 -3.79 9.85
C HIS A 415 6.51 -3.81 11.17
N CYS A 416 6.37 -2.77 11.98
CA CYS A 416 6.95 -2.80 13.32
C CYS A 416 6.29 -3.87 14.19
N ASN A 417 7.10 -4.56 14.99
CA ASN A 417 6.58 -5.34 16.09
C ASN A 417 6.33 -4.42 17.30
N ARG A 418 5.99 -5.02 18.44
CA ARG A 418 5.78 -4.30 19.71
C ARG A 418 6.92 -3.35 20.07
N ARG A 419 8.18 -3.80 19.98
CA ARG A 419 9.36 -2.99 20.33
C ARG A 419 9.58 -1.86 19.32
N GLY A 420 9.44 -2.14 18.02
CA GLY A 420 9.53 -1.12 16.98
C GLY A 420 8.51 0.00 17.14
N TYR A 421 7.25 -0.33 17.42
CA TYR A 421 6.25 0.70 17.70
C TYR A 421 6.51 1.45 19.00
N GLY A 422 7.18 0.83 19.97
CA GLY A 422 7.65 1.51 21.18
C GLY A 422 8.66 2.60 20.86
N VAL A 423 9.64 2.31 19.99
CA VAL A 423 10.61 3.30 19.51
C VAL A 423 9.92 4.47 18.79
N MET A 424 8.95 4.17 17.92
CA MET A 424 8.17 5.23 17.27
C MET A 424 7.40 6.10 18.27
N ALA A 425 6.77 5.48 19.26
CA ALA A 425 6.04 6.18 20.31
C ALA A 425 6.95 7.07 21.15
N GLU A 426 8.15 6.58 21.50
CA GLU A 426 9.15 7.35 22.25
C GLU A 426 9.63 8.57 21.46
N ASN A 427 9.96 8.40 20.18
CA ASN A 427 10.38 9.48 19.30
C ASN A 427 9.28 10.57 19.16
N LEU A 428 8.02 10.15 19.02
CA LEU A 428 6.87 11.06 19.03
C LEU A 428 6.71 11.78 20.37
N CYS A 429 6.87 11.08 21.49
CA CYS A 429 6.78 11.67 22.82
C CYS A 429 7.85 12.77 23.01
N GLN A 430 9.09 12.49 22.61
CA GLN A 430 10.19 13.46 22.65
C GLN A 430 9.90 14.67 21.75
N ALA A 431 9.37 14.45 20.54
CA ALA A 431 9.00 15.54 19.64
C ALA A 431 7.88 16.41 20.23
N LEU A 432 6.84 15.82 20.81
CA LEU A 432 5.74 16.56 21.45
C LEU A 432 6.23 17.41 22.64
N LYS A 433 7.19 16.90 23.42
CA LYS A 433 7.85 17.66 24.49
C LYS A 433 8.67 18.81 23.94
N LYS A 434 9.48 18.56 22.92
CA LYS A 434 10.34 19.57 22.28
C LYS A 434 9.54 20.74 21.73
N GLU A 435 8.37 20.47 21.14
CA GLU A 435 7.46 21.49 20.64
C GLU A 435 6.68 22.23 21.76
N GLY A 436 6.81 21.80 23.02
CA GLY A 436 6.07 22.36 24.15
C GLY A 436 4.56 22.09 24.09
N TRP A 437 4.12 21.08 23.33
CA TRP A 437 2.69 20.82 23.12
C TRP A 437 2.03 20.04 24.26
N LEU A 438 2.82 19.58 25.22
CA LEU A 438 2.37 18.86 26.41
C LEU A 438 2.19 19.74 27.65
N ALA A 439 2.75 20.97 27.64
CA ALA A 439 2.58 21.90 28.75
C ALA A 439 1.15 22.47 28.76
N GLY A 440 0.52 22.53 29.94
CA GLY A 440 -0.75 23.23 30.12
C GLY A 440 -0.55 24.74 29.95
N GLN A 441 -1.49 25.40 29.27
CA GLN A 441 -1.66 26.85 29.42
C GLN A 441 -2.30 27.16 30.76
#